data_AF-A0A1I0WYQ9-F1
#
_entry.id   AF-A0A1I0WYQ9-F1
#
_cell.length_a   1.000
_cell.length_b   1.000
_cell.length_c   1.000
_cell.angle_alpha   90.00
_cell.angle_beta   90.00
_cell.angle_gamma   90.00
#
_symmetry.space_group_name_H-M   'P 1'
#
loop_
_entity.id
_entity.type
_entity.pdbx_description
1 polymer ?
#
loop_
_entity_poly.entity_id
_entity_poly.type
_entity_poly.pdbx_seq_one_letter_code
_entity_poly.pdbx_strand_id
1 'polypeptide(L)'
;MDLQDYRAARHRRLVEMATELGVPADRAAAVVDRVIEDQRRRIVRSADPDQVVVPALREEVLGGRSRSPSLAVVVLVAVVAAAFAVAIVSGAPDREKVERRAATVPALVGLTSTEAVSALGRAGIATRVDPVPQCDPAGQVLGSVPPSGDTVRSDEIVVVIATATPSWSCPSDAAGRVQAWAFLRFLLSGSARPRLAPEVRLYVDGAAAGTADGTHSATSPDWRWRVREPVVAYAVRPVANDLGQPVVSITGGSPPPTTCGVPTPSPSGVAGASTRIVLTASGARPGDGKGDGPELACQLTIDLFEDGDGAIAVVSVILPGGSGLGPPPWVRTRDDRDALDD
;
A
#
# COMPACT_ATOMS: atom_id res chain seq x y z
N MET A 1 23.04 -9.54 24.79
CA MET A 1 22.05 -9.02 25.76
C MET A 1 21.45 -10.24 26.44
N ASP A 2 21.46 -10.28 27.78
CA ASP A 2 20.88 -11.41 28.50
C ASP A 2 19.35 -11.44 28.33
N LEU A 3 18.75 -12.62 28.49
CA LEU A 3 17.30 -12.79 28.40
C LEU A 3 16.57 -11.96 29.47
N GLN A 4 17.17 -11.79 30.65
CA GLN A 4 16.59 -10.95 31.71
C GLN A 4 16.65 -9.47 31.36
N ASP A 5 17.76 -8.99 30.79
CA ASP A 5 17.90 -7.60 30.32
C ASP A 5 16.86 -7.29 29.24
N TYR A 6 16.64 -8.22 28.31
CA TYR A 6 15.63 -8.08 27.27
C TYR A 6 14.21 -7.98 27.85
N ARG A 7 13.87 -8.86 28.79
CA ARG A 7 12.56 -8.85 29.47
C ARG A 7 12.34 -7.56 30.25
N ALA A 8 13.35 -7.09 30.97
CA ALA A 8 13.29 -5.84 31.74
C ALA A 8 13.12 -4.62 30.81
N ALA A 9 13.85 -4.57 29.69
CA ALA A 9 13.72 -3.50 28.71
C ALA A 9 12.33 -3.47 28.06
N ARG A 10 11.78 -4.64 27.70
CA ARG A 10 10.45 -4.76 27.10
C ARG A 10 9.34 -4.39 28.10
N HIS A 11 9.44 -4.84 29.35
CA HIS A 11 8.51 -4.47 30.41
C HIS A 11 8.50 -2.96 30.64
N ARG A 12 9.68 -2.33 30.73
CA ARG A 12 9.80 -0.86 30.84
C ARG A 12 9.07 -0.14 29.70
N ARG A 13 9.21 -0.62 28.46
CA ARG A 13 8.53 -0.03 27.30
C ARG A 13 7.00 -0.11 27.39
N LEU A 14 6.46 -1.22 27.91
CA LEU A 14 5.02 -1.38 28.13
C LEU A 14 4.50 -0.46 29.25
N VAL A 15 5.30 -0.23 30.30
CA VAL A 15 4.97 0.71 31.39
C VAL A 15 4.95 2.16 30.90
N GLU A 16 5.92 2.55 30.07
CA GLU A 16 5.91 3.86 29.37
C GLU A 16 4.63 4.02 28.54
N MET A 17 4.29 3.00 27.74
CA MET A 17 3.08 3.03 26.91
C MET A 17 1.79 3.12 27.75
N ALA A 18 1.68 2.39 28.86
CA ALA A 18 0.53 2.52 29.76
C ALA A 18 0.40 3.94 30.33
N THR A 19 1.54 4.59 30.63
CA THR A 19 1.57 5.98 31.10
C THR A 19 1.14 6.96 30.01
N GLU A 20 1.61 6.77 28.77
CA GLU A 20 1.18 7.53 27.59
C GLU A 20 -0.32 7.38 27.30
N LEU A 21 -0.90 6.23 27.63
CA LEU A 21 -2.35 5.96 27.53
C LEU A 21 -3.17 6.55 28.69
N GLY A 22 -2.54 7.21 29.66
CA GLY A 22 -3.20 7.92 30.77
C GLY A 22 -3.27 7.16 32.09
N VAL A 23 -2.60 6.00 32.23
CA VAL A 23 -2.46 5.34 33.53
C VAL A 23 -1.46 6.11 34.40
N PRO A 24 -1.78 6.44 35.66
CA PRO A 24 -0.80 7.03 36.57
C PRO A 24 0.45 6.16 36.72
N ALA A 25 1.62 6.79 36.76
CA ALA A 25 2.92 6.10 36.74
C ALA A 25 3.11 5.10 37.89
N ASP A 26 2.52 5.38 39.07
CA ASP A 26 2.52 4.50 40.24
C ASP A 26 1.66 3.23 40.05
N ARG A 27 0.75 3.22 39.07
CA ARG A 27 -0.15 2.09 38.76
C ARG A 27 0.16 1.40 37.44
N ALA A 28 0.93 2.03 36.56
CA ALA A 28 1.22 1.54 35.21
C ALA A 28 1.84 0.12 35.20
N ALA A 29 2.81 -0.15 36.09
CA ALA A 29 3.42 -1.48 36.20
C ALA A 29 2.40 -2.57 36.56
N ALA A 30 1.54 -2.31 37.54
CA ALA A 30 0.53 -3.28 37.97
C ALA A 30 -0.54 -3.57 36.89
N VAL A 31 -0.88 -2.57 36.08
CA VAL A 31 -1.79 -2.76 34.93
C VAL A 31 -1.14 -3.63 33.86
N VAL A 32 0.12 -3.35 33.52
CA VAL A 32 0.90 -4.16 32.57
C VAL A 32 1.02 -5.61 33.03
N ASP A 33 1.35 -5.83 34.31
CA ASP A 33 1.49 -7.18 34.87
C ASP A 33 0.18 -7.97 34.80
N ARG A 34 -0.96 -7.31 35.08
CA ARG A 34 -2.29 -7.92 34.94
C ARG A 34 -2.59 -8.33 33.51
N VAL A 35 -2.38 -7.42 32.55
CA VAL A 35 -2.60 -7.70 31.12
C VAL A 35 -1.71 -8.86 30.65
N ILE A 36 -0.45 -8.90 31.08
CA ILE A 36 0.46 -10.00 30.75
C ILE A 36 -0.06 -11.33 31.30
N GLU A 37 -0.52 -11.37 32.55
CA GLU A 37 -1.05 -12.60 33.15
C GLU A 37 -2.36 -13.05 32.47
N ASP A 38 -3.29 -12.13 32.22
CA ASP A 38 -4.55 -12.40 31.52
C ASP A 38 -4.32 -12.93 30.10
N GLN A 39 -3.29 -12.42 29.41
CA GLN A 39 -2.92 -12.82 28.05
C GLN A 39 -1.89 -13.96 27.99
N ARG A 40 -1.45 -14.52 29.13
CA ARG A 40 -0.36 -15.51 29.19
C ARG A 40 -0.54 -16.68 28.22
N ARG A 41 -1.76 -17.23 28.11
CA ARG A 41 -2.07 -18.35 27.19
C ARG A 41 -1.98 -17.97 25.71
N ARG A 42 -2.20 -16.70 25.36
CA ARG A 42 -2.11 -16.20 23.99
C ARG A 42 -0.68 -15.80 23.64
N ILE A 43 0.04 -15.21 24.59
CA ILE A 43 1.47 -14.88 24.46
C ILE A 43 2.28 -16.14 24.13
N VAL A 44 2.07 -17.26 24.86
CA VAL A 44 2.78 -18.53 24.60
C VAL A 44 2.55 -19.09 23.19
N ARG A 45 1.41 -18.77 22.57
CA ARG A 45 1.05 -19.24 21.22
C ARG A 45 1.44 -18.27 20.12
N SER A 46 1.79 -17.03 20.45
CA SER A 46 2.14 -16.00 19.48
C SER A 46 3.62 -16.07 19.12
N ALA A 47 3.94 -15.85 17.84
CA ALA A 47 5.32 -15.68 17.40
C ALA A 47 5.92 -14.36 17.94
N ASP A 48 5.08 -13.35 18.18
CA ASP A 48 5.46 -12.08 18.81
C ASP A 48 4.48 -11.71 19.94
N PRO A 49 4.95 -11.60 21.20
CA PRO A 49 4.12 -11.18 22.33
C PRO A 49 3.49 -9.79 22.20
N ASP A 50 4.11 -8.85 21.47
CA ASP A 50 3.66 -7.44 21.44
C ASP A 50 2.36 -7.29 20.67
N GLN A 51 2.15 -8.11 19.64
CA GLN A 51 0.89 -8.18 18.91
C GLN A 51 -0.30 -8.61 19.78
N VAL A 52 -0.04 -9.23 20.94
CA VAL A 52 -1.07 -9.63 21.91
C VAL A 52 -1.18 -8.61 23.03
N VAL A 53 -0.04 -8.21 23.62
CA VAL A 53 -0.02 -7.37 24.83
C VAL A 53 -0.40 -5.93 24.53
N VAL A 54 0.06 -5.33 23.43
CA VAL A 54 -0.20 -3.90 23.12
C VAL A 54 -1.69 -3.63 22.86
N PRO A 55 -2.41 -4.42 22.03
CA PRO A 55 -3.85 -4.22 21.86
C PRO A 55 -4.63 -4.45 23.15
N ALA A 56 -4.29 -5.49 23.92
CA ALA A 56 -4.96 -5.80 25.18
C ALA A 56 -4.74 -4.70 26.25
N LEU A 57 -3.53 -4.14 26.30
CA LEU A 57 -3.23 -3.00 27.18
C LEU A 57 -4.03 -1.76 26.78
N ARG A 58 -4.15 -1.49 25.47
CA ARG A 58 -4.98 -0.39 24.96
C ARG A 58 -6.46 -0.60 25.28
N GLU A 59 -6.97 -1.83 25.13
CA GLU A 59 -8.35 -2.17 25.47
C GLU A 59 -8.62 -2.06 26.97
N GLU A 60 -7.71 -2.53 27.84
CA GLU A 60 -7.85 -2.41 29.30
C GLU A 60 -7.86 -0.94 29.75
N VAL A 61 -6.99 -0.11 29.19
CA VAL A 61 -6.87 1.31 29.61
C VAL A 61 -8.00 2.17 29.02
N LEU A 62 -8.39 1.96 27.75
CA LEU A 62 -9.40 2.77 27.08
C LEU A 62 -10.83 2.21 27.22
N GLY A 63 -10.97 0.90 27.43
CA GLY A 63 -12.24 0.15 27.41
C GLY A 63 -12.94 0.01 28.77
N GLY A 64 -12.46 0.70 29.80
CA GLY A 64 -12.99 0.65 31.17
C GLY A 64 -14.39 1.25 31.37
N ARG A 65 -15.42 0.78 30.65
CA ARG A 65 -16.85 0.88 30.99
C ARG A 65 -17.68 -0.28 30.40
N SER A 66 -17.27 -1.54 30.58
CA SER A 66 -18.27 -2.63 30.53
C SER A 66 -19.01 -2.67 31.87
N ARG A 67 -20.04 -1.81 31.97
CA ARG A 67 -21.01 -1.81 33.07
C ARG A 67 -21.63 -3.20 33.16
N SER A 68 -21.52 -3.85 34.32
CA SER A 68 -22.42 -4.95 34.71
C SER A 68 -23.87 -4.52 34.40
N PRO A 69 -24.68 -5.35 33.74
CA PRO A 69 -26.07 -5.01 33.48
C PRO A 69 -26.78 -4.87 34.84
N SER A 70 -27.17 -3.65 35.18
CA SER A 70 -28.00 -3.40 36.34
C SER A 70 -29.39 -3.98 36.11
N LEU A 71 -30.02 -4.52 37.16
CA LEU A 71 -31.37 -5.10 37.15
C LEU A 71 -32.45 -4.17 36.54
N ALA A 72 -32.19 -2.86 36.40
CA ALA A 72 -33.06 -1.92 35.71
C ALA A 72 -33.21 -2.19 34.20
N VAL A 73 -32.22 -2.80 33.56
CA VAL A 73 -32.26 -3.15 32.12
C VAL A 73 -33.24 -4.30 31.87
N VAL A 74 -33.40 -5.23 32.81
CA VAL A 74 -34.32 -6.37 32.66
C VAL A 74 -35.79 -5.91 32.63
N VAL A 75 -36.15 -4.89 33.42
CA VAL A 75 -37.51 -4.33 33.44
C VAL A 75 -37.81 -3.53 32.17
N LEU A 76 -36.82 -2.80 31.65
CA LEU A 76 -36.96 -2.09 30.37
C LEU A 76 -37.16 -3.08 29.20
N VAL A 77 -36.44 -4.22 29.20
CA VAL A 77 -36.58 -5.28 28.19
C VAL A 77 -38.00 -5.87 28.20
N ALA A 78 -38.62 -6.06 29.37
CA ALA A 78 -39.99 -6.58 29.46
C ALA A 78 -41.04 -5.60 28.89
N VAL A 79 -40.88 -4.29 29.13
CA VAL A 79 -41.78 -3.26 28.58
C VAL A 79 -41.61 -3.13 27.07
N VAL A 80 -40.37 -3.23 26.56
CA VAL A 80 -40.09 -3.26 25.12
C VAL A 80 -40.68 -4.51 24.47
N ALA A 81 -40.62 -5.68 25.13
CA ALA A 81 -41.22 -6.91 24.62
C ALA A 81 -42.75 -6.81 24.48
N ALA A 82 -43.43 -6.16 25.43
CA ALA A 82 -44.88 -5.94 25.37
C ALA A 82 -45.26 -4.94 24.25
N ALA A 83 -44.47 -3.88 24.04
CA ALA A 83 -44.67 -2.97 22.91
C ALA A 83 -44.38 -3.63 21.55
N PHE A 84 -43.41 -4.57 21.49
CA PHE A 84 -43.08 -5.32 20.29
C PHE A 84 -44.19 -6.29 19.88
N ALA A 85 -44.92 -6.88 20.84
CA ALA A 85 -46.05 -7.75 20.57
C ALA A 85 -47.23 -7.02 19.89
N VAL A 86 -47.45 -5.74 20.21
CA VAL A 86 -48.49 -4.91 19.58
C VAL A 86 -48.10 -4.54 18.14
N ALA A 87 -46.82 -4.32 17.86
CA ALA A 87 -46.34 -3.98 16.53
C ALA A 87 -46.36 -5.17 15.53
N ILE A 88 -46.37 -6.42 16.00
CA ILE A 88 -46.42 -7.61 15.12
C ILE A 88 -47.80 -7.80 14.46
N VAL A 89 -48.87 -7.29 15.07
CA VAL A 89 -50.25 -7.43 14.55
C VAL A 89 -50.58 -6.37 13.49
N SER A 90 -49.93 -5.21 13.55
CA SER A 90 -50.01 -4.17 12.53
C SER A 90 -48.86 -4.34 11.54
N GLY A 91 -49.10 -5.07 10.45
CA GLY A 91 -48.12 -5.44 9.42
C GLY A 91 -46.96 -4.46 9.29
N ALA A 92 -45.77 -4.93 9.67
CA ALA A 92 -44.55 -4.14 9.60
C ALA A 92 -44.42 -3.62 8.16
N PRO A 93 -44.26 -2.29 7.95
CA PRO A 93 -43.97 -1.77 6.63
C PRO A 93 -42.77 -2.53 6.10
N ASP A 94 -42.85 -3.00 4.85
CA ASP A 94 -41.77 -3.66 4.14
C ASP A 94 -40.45 -2.98 4.53
N ARG A 95 -39.69 -3.63 5.41
CA ARG A 95 -38.28 -3.33 5.59
C ARG A 95 -37.68 -3.84 4.30
N GLU A 96 -37.80 -3.01 3.27
CA GLU A 96 -36.97 -3.03 2.08
C GLU A 96 -35.58 -3.29 2.63
N LYS A 97 -35.09 -4.51 2.42
CA LYS A 97 -33.71 -4.87 2.74
C LYS A 97 -32.92 -3.89 1.91
N VAL A 98 -32.52 -2.78 2.52
CA VAL A 98 -31.48 -1.91 1.98
C VAL A 98 -30.26 -2.80 2.05
N GLU A 99 -30.09 -3.61 1.00
CA GLU A 99 -28.85 -4.28 0.68
C GLU A 99 -27.82 -3.17 0.65
N ARG A 100 -27.09 -3.01 1.77
CA ARG A 100 -26.04 -2.03 1.87
C ARG A 100 -25.05 -2.40 0.79
N ARG A 101 -25.01 -1.59 -0.27
CA ARG A 101 -24.09 -1.79 -1.39
C ARG A 101 -22.68 -1.79 -0.80
N ALA A 102 -22.06 -2.96 -0.77
CA ALA A 102 -20.65 -3.07 -0.49
C ALA A 102 -19.90 -2.48 -1.68
N ALA A 103 -18.92 -1.63 -1.41
CA ALA A 103 -18.04 -1.07 -2.43
C ALA A 103 -16.66 -1.72 -2.29
N THR A 104 -15.98 -1.98 -3.40
CA THR A 104 -14.60 -2.48 -3.37
C THR A 104 -13.63 -1.31 -3.30
N VAL A 105 -12.65 -1.37 -2.42
CA VAL A 105 -11.56 -0.38 -2.33
C VAL A 105 -10.73 -0.45 -3.61
N PRO A 106 -10.68 0.61 -4.43
CA PRO A 106 -9.87 0.63 -5.64
C PRO A 106 -8.36 0.66 -5.30
N ALA A 107 -7.51 0.27 -6.26
CA ALA A 107 -6.07 0.45 -6.13
C ALA A 107 -5.71 1.94 -6.04
N LEU A 108 -4.87 2.31 -5.05
CA LEU A 108 -4.50 3.70 -4.78
C LEU A 108 -3.02 4.00 -5.06
N VAL A 109 -2.26 3.00 -5.50
CA VAL A 109 -0.83 3.13 -5.78
C VAL A 109 -0.56 4.26 -6.78
N GLY A 110 0.47 5.06 -6.49
CA GLY A 110 0.89 6.20 -7.33
C GLY A 110 -0.05 7.41 -7.31
N LEU A 111 -1.17 7.37 -6.60
CA LEU A 111 -2.04 8.55 -6.40
C LEU A 111 -1.51 9.44 -5.28
N THR A 112 -1.86 10.73 -5.33
CA THR A 112 -1.79 11.62 -4.17
C THR A 112 -2.99 11.42 -3.25
N SER A 113 -2.92 11.89 -2.01
CA SER A 113 -3.99 11.79 -1.02
C SER A 113 -5.26 12.48 -1.52
N THR A 114 -5.14 13.61 -2.23
CA THR A 114 -6.28 14.29 -2.87
C THR A 114 -6.91 13.44 -3.98
N GLU A 115 -6.08 12.84 -4.84
CA GLU A 115 -6.56 11.96 -5.92
C GLU A 115 -7.21 10.69 -5.37
N ALA A 116 -6.64 10.10 -4.32
CA ALA A 116 -7.18 8.92 -3.65
C ALA A 116 -8.50 9.20 -2.93
N VAL A 117 -8.61 10.30 -2.18
CA VAL A 117 -9.87 10.75 -1.57
C VAL A 117 -10.93 10.97 -2.65
N SER A 118 -10.55 11.57 -3.78
CA SER A 118 -11.46 11.75 -4.92
C SER A 118 -11.89 10.42 -5.55
N ALA A 119 -10.97 9.48 -5.72
CA ALA A 119 -11.26 8.15 -6.27
C ALA A 119 -12.19 7.33 -5.37
N LEU A 120 -11.94 7.32 -4.06
CA LEU A 120 -12.77 6.66 -3.05
C LEU A 120 -14.14 7.33 -2.92
N GLY A 121 -14.20 8.67 -2.96
CA GLY A 121 -15.45 9.41 -2.96
C GLY A 121 -16.34 9.10 -4.17
N ARG A 122 -15.76 8.93 -5.37
CA ARG A 122 -16.51 8.47 -6.56
C ARG A 122 -17.04 7.05 -6.40
N ALA A 123 -16.39 6.21 -5.59
CA ALA A 123 -16.86 4.87 -5.25
C ALA A 123 -17.90 4.86 -4.10
N GLY A 124 -18.27 6.02 -3.56
CA GLY A 124 -19.18 6.12 -2.42
C GLY A 124 -18.57 5.66 -1.09
N ILE A 125 -17.25 5.67 -0.98
CA ILE A 125 -16.50 5.23 0.19
C ILE A 125 -16.10 6.45 1.03
N ALA A 126 -16.44 6.43 2.33
CA ALA A 126 -15.99 7.45 3.27
C ALA A 126 -14.51 7.25 3.61
N THR A 127 -13.77 8.35 3.76
CA THR A 127 -12.30 8.28 3.91
C THR A 127 -11.74 9.24 4.94
N ARG A 128 -10.61 8.86 5.54
CA ARG A 128 -9.72 9.76 6.29
C ARG A 128 -8.27 9.57 5.83
N VAL A 129 -7.45 10.62 5.90
CA VAL A 129 -6.02 10.54 5.57
C VAL A 129 -5.21 10.43 6.86
N ASP A 130 -4.31 9.46 6.93
CA ASP A 130 -3.35 9.28 8.02
C ASP A 130 -1.93 9.62 7.51
N PRO A 131 -1.36 10.77 7.94
CA PRO A 131 -0.06 11.23 7.47
C PRO A 131 1.09 10.48 8.15
N VAL A 132 2.03 9.97 7.36
CA VAL A 132 3.24 9.28 7.83
C VAL A 132 4.48 10.06 7.40
N PRO A 133 5.31 10.57 8.33
CA PRO A 133 6.58 11.22 8.03
C PRO A 133 7.49 10.32 7.17
N GLN A 134 7.83 10.74 5.94
CA GLN A 134 8.65 9.99 4.98
C GLN A 134 9.42 10.94 4.04
N CYS A 135 10.49 10.46 3.42
CA CYS A 135 11.29 11.26 2.47
C CYS A 135 10.77 11.29 1.03
N ASP A 136 9.58 10.74 0.81
CA ASP A 136 8.84 10.88 -0.44
C ASP A 136 8.05 12.21 -0.48
N PRO A 137 7.60 12.66 -1.66
CA PRO A 137 6.84 13.90 -1.80
C PRO A 137 5.60 13.86 -0.91
N ALA A 138 5.34 14.93 -0.14
CA ALA A 138 4.21 14.98 0.78
C ALA A 138 2.87 14.74 0.07
N GLY A 139 1.99 13.98 0.72
CA GLY A 139 0.69 13.60 0.19
C GLY A 139 0.73 12.40 -0.77
N GLN A 140 1.86 11.73 -0.96
CA GLN A 140 1.94 10.53 -1.79
C GLN A 140 1.31 9.34 -1.05
N VAL A 141 0.38 8.62 -1.69
CA VAL A 141 -0.28 7.47 -1.07
C VAL A 141 0.65 6.28 -1.04
N LEU A 142 0.78 5.68 0.14
CA LEU A 142 1.50 4.44 0.39
C LEU A 142 0.56 3.23 0.35
N GLY A 143 -0.70 3.41 0.79
CA GLY A 143 -1.73 2.37 0.79
C GLY A 143 -2.98 2.77 1.56
N SER A 144 -3.81 1.79 1.89
CA SER A 144 -5.02 2.01 2.67
C SER A 144 -5.31 0.88 3.66
N VAL A 145 -6.17 1.19 4.63
CA VAL A 145 -6.78 0.22 5.54
C VAL A 145 -8.29 0.46 5.59
N PRO A 146 -9.15 -0.49 5.18
CA PRO A 146 -8.83 -1.77 4.56
C PRO A 146 -7.97 -1.68 3.28
N PRO A 147 -7.19 -2.73 2.96
CA PRO A 147 -6.33 -2.78 1.79
C PRO A 147 -7.11 -2.65 0.47
N SER A 148 -6.40 -2.30 -0.60
CA SER A 148 -6.98 -2.28 -1.95
C SER A 148 -7.51 -3.67 -2.34
N GLY A 149 -8.70 -3.73 -2.95
CA GLY A 149 -9.39 -4.96 -3.31
C GLY A 149 -10.39 -5.45 -2.26
N ASP A 150 -10.32 -4.98 -1.01
CA ASP A 150 -11.28 -5.35 0.02
C ASP A 150 -12.66 -4.74 -0.22
N THR A 151 -13.70 -5.43 0.25
CA THR A 151 -15.07 -4.91 0.24
C THR A 151 -15.35 -4.17 1.54
N VAL A 152 -15.75 -2.91 1.43
CA VAL A 152 -16.14 -2.05 2.56
C VAL A 152 -17.62 -1.75 2.53
N ARG A 153 -18.20 -1.58 3.73
CA ARG A 153 -19.59 -1.15 3.86
C ARG A 153 -19.69 0.37 3.73
N SER A 154 -20.88 0.87 3.39
CA SER A 154 -21.14 2.30 3.26
C SER A 154 -20.92 3.10 4.56
N ASP A 155 -20.96 2.44 5.72
CA ASP A 155 -20.72 3.04 7.05
C ASP A 155 -19.27 2.93 7.53
N GLU A 156 -18.39 2.27 6.75
CA GLU A 156 -16.99 2.08 7.09
C GLU A 156 -16.11 3.21 6.52
N ILE A 157 -15.06 3.57 7.25
CA ILE A 157 -14.10 4.61 6.83
C ILE A 157 -12.81 3.93 6.38
N VAL A 158 -12.44 4.15 5.12
CA VAL A 158 -11.11 3.76 4.61
C VAL A 158 -10.08 4.79 5.05
N VAL A 159 -9.01 4.32 5.70
CA VAL A 159 -7.86 5.11 6.10
C VAL A 159 -6.86 5.10 4.96
N VAL A 160 -6.61 6.25 4.33
CA VAL A 160 -5.57 6.43 3.32
C VAL A 160 -4.27 6.80 4.01
N ILE A 161 -3.26 5.94 3.92
CA ILE A 161 -1.93 6.18 4.47
C ILE A 161 -1.14 6.98 3.43
N ALA A 162 -0.75 8.20 3.76
CA ALA A 162 -0.04 9.08 2.85
C ALA A 162 1.21 9.68 3.50
N THR A 163 2.21 9.99 2.70
CA THR A 163 3.46 10.60 3.17
C THR A 163 3.21 12.01 3.68
N ALA A 164 4.00 12.43 4.66
CA ALA A 164 4.05 13.79 5.16
C ALA A 164 5.52 14.23 5.31
N THR A 165 5.74 15.54 5.31
CA THR A 165 7.08 16.11 5.50
C THR A 165 7.65 15.66 6.84
N PRO A 166 8.83 15.00 6.83
CA PRO A 166 9.44 14.55 8.06
C PRO A 166 10.10 15.71 8.79
N SER A 167 10.33 15.54 10.10
CA SER A 167 11.09 16.51 10.91
C SER A 167 12.60 16.33 10.79
N TRP A 168 13.07 15.29 10.10
CA TRP A 168 14.49 15.00 9.84
C TRP A 168 14.87 15.34 8.40
N SER A 169 16.18 15.47 8.15
CA SER A 169 16.70 15.75 6.80
C SER A 169 16.62 14.51 5.91
N CYS A 170 16.08 14.67 4.71
CA CYS A 170 16.07 13.64 3.69
C CYS A 170 17.38 13.55 2.92
N PRO A 171 17.68 12.41 2.28
CA PRO A 171 18.84 12.30 1.40
C PRO A 171 18.79 13.31 0.26
N SER A 172 19.94 13.60 -0.33
CA SER A 172 20.06 14.57 -1.44
C SER A 172 19.33 14.16 -2.72
N ASP A 173 18.86 12.91 -2.81
CA ASP A 173 18.12 12.36 -3.96
C ASP A 173 16.63 12.79 -4.01
N ALA A 174 16.20 13.70 -3.13
CA ALA A 174 14.80 14.14 -3.02
C ALA A 174 14.20 14.62 -4.37
N ALA A 175 14.97 15.31 -5.21
CA ALA A 175 14.50 15.74 -6.53
C ALA A 175 14.20 14.54 -7.46
N GLY A 176 15.05 13.52 -7.46
CA GLY A 176 14.83 12.28 -8.20
C GLY A 176 13.57 11.55 -7.72
N ARG A 177 13.30 11.53 -6.41
CA ARG A 177 12.06 10.95 -5.85
C ARG A 177 10.81 11.67 -6.33
N VAL A 178 10.81 13.00 -6.34
CA VAL A 178 9.69 13.80 -6.86
C VAL A 178 9.41 13.45 -8.32
N GLN A 179 10.46 13.39 -9.14
CA GLN A 179 10.37 13.06 -10.56
C GLN A 179 9.87 11.62 -10.79
N ALA A 180 10.36 10.65 -10.01
CA ALA A 180 9.93 9.26 -10.08
C ALA A 180 8.46 9.05 -9.72
N TRP A 181 7.97 9.71 -8.65
CA TRP A 181 6.54 9.67 -8.32
C TRP A 181 5.67 10.39 -9.35
N ALA A 182 6.15 11.50 -9.92
CA ALA A 182 5.49 12.16 -11.04
C ALA A 182 5.40 11.24 -12.26
N PHE A 183 6.46 10.47 -12.54
CA PHE A 183 6.50 9.50 -13.62
C PHE A 183 5.53 8.33 -13.39
N LEU A 184 5.53 7.73 -12.20
CA LEU A 184 4.61 6.63 -11.88
C LEU A 184 3.15 7.08 -12.00
N ARG A 185 2.82 8.25 -11.45
CA ARG A 185 1.47 8.82 -11.56
C ARG A 185 1.07 9.11 -13.00
N PHE A 186 1.99 9.64 -13.80
CA PHE A 186 1.79 9.83 -15.24
C PHE A 186 1.42 8.52 -15.95
N LEU A 187 2.08 7.41 -15.62
CA LEU A 187 1.73 6.10 -16.16
C LEU A 187 0.33 5.63 -15.71
N LEU A 188 0.03 5.74 -14.42
CA LEU A 188 -1.16 5.11 -13.83
C LEU A 188 -2.45 5.90 -14.12
N SER A 189 -2.45 7.20 -13.87
CA SER A 189 -3.63 8.05 -14.00
C SER A 189 -3.59 8.98 -15.21
N GLY A 190 -2.42 9.15 -15.84
CA GLY A 190 -2.19 10.24 -16.80
C GLY A 190 -2.14 11.62 -16.13
N SER A 191 -2.21 11.68 -14.79
CA SER A 191 -2.01 12.91 -14.03
C SER A 191 -0.54 13.10 -13.68
N ALA A 192 -0.15 14.35 -13.43
CA ALA A 192 1.23 14.82 -13.37
C ALA A 192 1.99 14.64 -14.70
N ARG A 193 2.85 15.63 -15.01
CA ARG A 193 3.77 15.54 -16.15
C ARG A 193 5.19 15.51 -15.60
N PRO A 194 5.87 14.35 -15.59
CA PRO A 194 7.30 14.34 -15.33
C PRO A 194 7.99 15.21 -16.39
N ARG A 195 9.15 15.76 -16.05
CA ARG A 195 10.04 16.40 -17.04
C ARG A 195 10.57 15.32 -17.99
N LEU A 196 9.96 15.16 -19.15
CA LEU A 196 10.44 14.28 -20.21
C LEU A 196 11.27 15.08 -21.21
N ALA A 197 12.35 14.50 -21.72
CA ALA A 197 13.06 15.04 -22.87
C ALA A 197 12.15 14.98 -24.12
N PRO A 198 12.37 15.82 -25.15
CA PRO A 198 11.58 15.77 -26.37
C PRO A 198 11.53 14.38 -27.02
N GLU A 199 12.63 13.64 -26.92
CA GLU A 199 12.74 12.24 -27.35
C GLU A 199 13.12 11.37 -26.15
N VAL A 200 12.29 10.37 -25.84
CA VAL A 200 12.51 9.41 -24.75
C VAL A 200 12.78 8.05 -25.34
N ARG A 201 13.98 7.52 -25.16
CA ARG A 201 14.32 6.15 -25.57
C ARG A 201 13.74 5.14 -24.60
N LEU A 202 13.21 4.05 -25.14
CA LEU A 202 12.55 3.00 -24.38
C LEU A 202 13.39 1.73 -24.43
N TYR A 203 13.59 1.12 -23.26
CA TYR A 203 14.12 -0.23 -23.13
C TYR A 203 13.11 -1.09 -22.38
N VAL A 204 12.88 -2.30 -22.86
CA VAL A 204 12.01 -3.30 -22.21
C VAL A 204 12.80 -4.59 -22.12
N ASP A 205 12.92 -5.11 -20.90
CA ASP A 205 13.69 -6.32 -20.59
C ASP A 205 15.10 -6.29 -21.21
N GLY A 206 15.78 -5.15 -21.04
CA GLY A 206 17.16 -4.93 -21.48
C GLY A 206 17.33 -4.66 -22.99
N ALA A 207 16.30 -4.85 -23.80
CA ALA A 207 16.33 -4.62 -25.24
C ALA A 207 15.81 -3.21 -25.59
N ALA A 208 16.39 -2.59 -26.62
CA ALA A 208 15.89 -1.34 -27.17
C ALA A 208 14.49 -1.57 -27.77
N ALA A 209 13.50 -0.87 -27.24
CA ALA A 209 12.10 -1.04 -27.57
C ALA A 209 11.54 0.11 -28.45
N GLY A 210 12.30 1.20 -28.65
CA GLY A 210 11.92 2.31 -29.54
C GLY A 210 12.11 3.67 -28.89
N THR A 211 11.42 4.67 -29.44
CA THR A 211 11.46 6.07 -28.98
C THR A 211 10.04 6.61 -28.85
N ALA A 212 9.80 7.46 -27.86
CA ALA A 212 8.56 8.17 -27.69
C ALA A 212 8.81 9.68 -27.68
N ASP A 213 7.88 10.44 -28.27
CA ASP A 213 7.86 11.89 -28.13
C ASP A 213 7.45 12.24 -26.70
N GLY A 214 8.34 12.85 -25.92
CA GLY A 214 8.07 13.24 -24.54
C GLY A 214 6.94 14.26 -24.40
N THR A 215 6.65 15.03 -25.45
CA THR A 215 5.56 16.02 -25.48
C THR A 215 4.18 15.40 -25.71
N HIS A 216 4.12 14.24 -26.37
CA HIS A 216 2.90 13.49 -26.69
C HIS A 216 2.90 12.05 -26.12
N SER A 217 3.78 11.75 -25.17
CA SER A 217 4.10 10.39 -24.70
C SER A 217 2.87 9.65 -24.17
N ALA A 218 1.92 10.33 -23.52
CA ALA A 218 0.69 9.72 -23.02
C ALA A 218 -0.21 9.14 -24.13
N THR A 219 -0.12 9.67 -25.35
CA THR A 219 -0.97 9.27 -26.48
C THR A 219 -0.25 8.43 -27.52
N SER A 220 1.07 8.26 -27.41
CA SER A 220 1.84 7.39 -28.30
C SER A 220 1.42 5.92 -28.12
N PRO A 221 1.03 5.21 -29.20
CA PRO A 221 0.70 3.79 -29.13
C PRO A 221 1.85 2.94 -28.58
N ASP A 222 3.10 3.18 -29.03
CA ASP A 222 4.27 2.43 -28.57
C ASP A 222 4.52 2.61 -27.07
N TRP A 223 4.45 3.85 -26.57
CA TRP A 223 4.57 4.12 -25.14
C TRP A 223 3.48 3.40 -24.35
N ARG A 224 2.24 3.50 -24.83
CA ARG A 224 1.08 2.90 -24.17
C ARG A 224 1.24 1.39 -24.03
N TRP A 225 1.52 0.69 -25.12
CA TRP A 225 1.59 -0.77 -25.14
C TRP A 225 2.84 -1.33 -24.49
N ARG A 226 4.01 -0.70 -24.69
CA ARG A 226 5.30 -1.25 -24.24
C ARG A 226 5.64 -0.89 -22.79
N VAL A 227 5.19 0.27 -22.31
CA VAL A 227 5.56 0.78 -20.98
C VAL A 227 4.34 0.87 -20.08
N ARG A 228 3.33 1.66 -20.49
CA ARG A 228 2.23 2.02 -19.61
C ARG A 228 1.39 0.81 -19.21
N GLU A 229 0.88 0.06 -20.17
CA GLU A 229 -0.06 -1.03 -19.88
C GLU A 229 0.54 -2.16 -19.04
N PRO A 230 1.78 -2.64 -19.29
CA PRO A 230 2.44 -3.61 -18.41
C PRO A 230 2.62 -3.09 -16.99
N VAL A 231 3.04 -1.82 -16.83
CA VAL A 231 3.23 -1.20 -15.52
C VAL A 231 1.90 -1.05 -14.79
N VAL A 232 0.86 -0.53 -15.45
CA VAL A 232 -0.49 -0.40 -14.88
C VAL A 232 -1.00 -1.77 -14.44
N ALA A 233 -0.93 -2.77 -15.31
CA ALA A 233 -1.44 -4.10 -15.04
C ALA A 233 -0.68 -4.83 -13.93
N TYR A 234 0.55 -4.44 -13.62
CA TYR A 234 1.28 -4.92 -12.45
C TYR A 234 0.92 -4.11 -11.19
N ALA A 235 0.88 -2.78 -11.30
CA ALA A 235 0.62 -1.87 -10.18
C ALA A 235 -0.77 -2.07 -9.56
N VAL A 236 -1.79 -2.34 -10.37
CA VAL A 236 -3.18 -2.52 -9.90
C VAL A 236 -3.49 -3.93 -9.39
N ARG A 237 -2.51 -4.84 -9.37
CA ARG A 237 -2.73 -6.20 -8.86
C ARG A 237 -2.92 -6.16 -7.35
N PRO A 238 -3.96 -6.82 -6.82
CA PRO A 238 -4.05 -7.06 -5.39
C PRO A 238 -2.83 -7.84 -4.92
N VAL A 239 -2.25 -7.39 -3.81
CA VAL A 239 -1.09 -8.03 -3.18
C VAL A 239 -1.46 -8.49 -1.78
N ALA A 240 -1.01 -9.70 -1.41
CA ALA A 240 -1.18 -10.23 -0.06
C ALA A 240 -0.22 -9.56 0.95
N ASN A 241 -0.36 -8.25 1.14
CA ASN A 241 0.30 -7.48 2.19
C ASN A 241 -0.72 -6.59 2.90
N ASP A 242 -0.30 -5.92 3.98
CA ASP A 242 -1.19 -5.10 4.81
C ASP A 242 -1.82 -3.90 4.07
N LEU A 243 -1.33 -3.57 2.87
CA LEU A 243 -1.78 -2.44 2.05
C LEU A 243 -2.62 -2.87 0.83
N GLY A 244 -2.64 -4.17 0.49
CA GLY A 244 -3.38 -4.71 -0.66
C GLY A 244 -2.79 -4.36 -2.02
N GLN A 245 -1.61 -3.74 -2.06
CA GLN A 245 -1.03 -3.19 -3.29
C GLN A 245 0.51 -3.31 -3.29
N PRO A 246 1.16 -3.20 -4.45
CA PRO A 246 2.62 -3.25 -4.53
C PRO A 246 3.27 -2.12 -3.73
N VAL A 247 4.34 -2.45 -3.00
CA VAL A 247 5.15 -1.46 -2.28
C VAL A 247 6.11 -0.82 -3.27
N VAL A 248 6.11 0.51 -3.34
CA VAL A 248 7.00 1.28 -4.21
C VAL A 248 8.27 1.63 -3.42
N SER A 249 9.42 1.26 -3.95
CA SER A 249 10.73 1.70 -3.47
C SER A 249 11.41 2.55 -4.53
N ILE A 250 12.00 3.68 -4.12
CA ILE A 250 12.73 4.58 -5.01
C ILE A 250 14.14 4.78 -4.48
N THR A 251 15.11 4.62 -5.36
CA THR A 251 16.54 4.77 -5.06
C THR A 251 17.26 5.51 -6.19
N GLY A 252 18.07 6.50 -5.85
CA GLY A 252 19.01 7.10 -6.81
C GLY A 252 20.34 6.33 -6.87
N GLY A 253 20.97 6.31 -8.04
CA GLY A 253 22.33 5.76 -8.21
C GLY A 253 22.54 5.07 -9.56
N SER A 254 23.73 4.52 -9.77
CA SER A 254 23.98 3.67 -10.92
C SER A 254 23.25 2.34 -10.74
N PRO A 255 22.43 1.91 -11.70
CA PRO A 255 21.72 0.65 -11.58
C PRO A 255 22.74 -0.52 -11.63
N PRO A 256 22.46 -1.66 -10.97
CA PRO A 256 23.28 -2.86 -11.06
C PRO A 256 23.44 -3.31 -12.53
N PRO A 257 24.54 -4.00 -12.86
CA PRO A 257 24.81 -4.42 -14.25
C PRO A 257 23.77 -5.40 -14.79
N THR A 258 23.06 -6.11 -13.91
CA THR A 258 21.92 -6.94 -14.26
C THR A 258 20.78 -6.70 -13.27
N THR A 259 19.55 -6.84 -13.75
CA THR A 259 18.32 -6.79 -12.95
C THR A 259 17.46 -7.97 -13.38
N CYS A 260 17.12 -8.87 -12.45
CA CYS A 260 16.43 -10.13 -12.77
C CYS A 260 17.14 -11.01 -13.82
N GLY A 261 18.48 -11.03 -13.82
CA GLY A 261 19.27 -11.77 -14.82
C GLY A 261 19.30 -11.12 -16.20
N VAL A 262 18.58 -10.02 -16.40
CA VAL A 262 18.59 -9.23 -17.64
C VAL A 262 19.68 -8.16 -17.54
N PRO A 263 20.55 -7.99 -18.56
CA PRO A 263 21.50 -6.88 -18.60
C PRO A 263 20.79 -5.53 -18.53
N THR A 264 21.23 -4.69 -17.59
CA THR A 264 20.70 -3.32 -17.49
C THR A 264 21.27 -2.48 -18.64
N PRO A 265 20.44 -1.73 -19.37
CA PRO A 265 20.93 -0.92 -20.48
C PRO A 265 21.90 0.16 -19.99
N SER A 266 22.94 0.43 -20.79
CA SER A 266 23.91 1.51 -20.59
C SER A 266 23.78 2.54 -21.72
N PRO A 267 22.71 3.34 -21.74
CA PRO A 267 22.48 4.30 -22.82
C PRO A 267 23.58 5.38 -22.84
N SER A 268 24.06 5.71 -24.04
CA SER A 268 24.95 6.86 -24.24
C SER A 268 24.19 8.18 -24.07
N GLY A 269 24.87 9.26 -23.65
CA GLY A 269 24.32 10.62 -23.63
C GLY A 269 23.35 10.92 -22.48
N VAL A 270 23.38 10.15 -21.40
CA VAL A 270 22.65 10.44 -20.16
C VAL A 270 23.60 10.52 -18.98
N ALA A 271 23.14 11.06 -17.86
CA ALA A 271 23.88 11.00 -16.61
C ALA A 271 24.13 9.53 -16.19
N GLY A 272 25.29 9.27 -15.57
CA GLY A 272 25.62 7.92 -15.07
C GLY A 272 24.80 7.46 -13.86
N ALA A 273 24.03 8.37 -13.26
CA ALA A 273 23.07 8.08 -12.21
C ALA A 273 21.66 8.00 -12.79
N SER A 274 20.88 7.03 -12.33
CA SER A 274 19.48 6.85 -12.64
C SER A 274 18.64 6.98 -11.37
N THR A 275 17.36 7.32 -11.53
CA THR A 275 16.37 7.09 -10.48
C THR A 275 15.66 5.79 -10.76
N ARG A 276 15.83 4.82 -9.87
CA ARG A 276 15.22 3.49 -9.96
C ARG A 276 13.95 3.44 -9.13
N ILE A 277 12.88 2.92 -9.72
CA ILE A 277 11.60 2.61 -9.10
C ILE A 277 11.45 1.09 -9.11
N VAL A 278 11.17 0.50 -7.96
CA VAL A 278 10.90 -0.94 -7.82
C VAL A 278 9.51 -1.12 -7.21
N LEU A 279 8.65 -1.89 -7.87
CA LEU A 279 7.33 -2.24 -7.36
C LEU A 279 7.33 -3.70 -6.88
N THR A 280 7.22 -3.88 -5.57
CA THR A 280 7.26 -5.19 -4.91
C THR A 280 5.86 -5.71 -4.65
N ALA A 281 5.47 -6.76 -5.36
CA ALA A 281 4.18 -7.41 -5.21
C ALA A 281 4.21 -8.67 -4.32
N SER A 282 5.36 -9.07 -3.78
CA SER A 282 5.43 -10.21 -2.87
C SER A 282 5.18 -9.77 -1.42
N GLY A 283 4.18 -10.38 -0.80
CA GLY A 283 3.94 -10.30 0.65
C GLY A 283 4.81 -11.27 1.46
N ALA A 284 5.82 -11.89 0.84
CA ALA A 284 6.73 -12.80 1.54
C ALA A 284 7.44 -12.00 2.63
N ARG A 285 6.98 -12.16 3.88
CA ARG A 285 7.64 -11.56 5.04
C ARG A 285 9.09 -12.03 5.04
N PRO A 286 10.07 -11.12 5.08
CA PRO A 286 11.45 -11.50 5.29
C PRO A 286 11.54 -12.23 6.64
N GLY A 287 11.56 -13.57 6.65
CA GLY A 287 11.63 -14.36 7.88
C GLY A 287 10.80 -15.63 7.95
N ASP A 288 9.84 -15.86 7.05
CA ASP A 288 9.10 -17.13 7.00
C ASP A 288 9.96 -18.21 6.31
N GLY A 289 11.01 -18.66 7.02
CA GLY A 289 12.11 -19.51 6.54
C GLY A 289 11.73 -20.96 6.20
N LYS A 290 10.64 -21.17 5.45
CA LYS A 290 10.15 -22.50 5.07
C LYS A 290 9.82 -22.69 3.60
N GLY A 291 10.17 -21.74 2.73
CA GLY A 291 10.08 -21.88 1.28
C GLY A 291 11.47 -22.07 0.66
N ASP A 292 11.66 -23.20 -0.02
CA ASP A 292 12.87 -23.55 -0.74
C ASP A 292 13.24 -22.50 -1.82
N GLY A 293 14.45 -21.94 -1.74
CA GLY A 293 15.12 -21.25 -2.85
C GLY A 293 15.01 -19.70 -2.86
N PRO A 294 16.13 -18.96 -2.92
CA PRO A 294 16.17 -17.51 -3.06
C PRO A 294 15.89 -17.04 -4.49
N GLU A 295 14.89 -17.64 -5.17
CA GLU A 295 14.28 -16.93 -6.29
C GLU A 295 13.50 -15.76 -5.70
N LEU A 296 14.23 -14.66 -5.47
CA LEU A 296 13.66 -13.32 -5.43
C LEU A 296 12.86 -13.18 -6.72
N ALA A 297 11.57 -13.48 -6.65
CA ALA A 297 10.66 -13.36 -7.78
C ALA A 297 10.89 -11.96 -8.37
N CYS A 298 11.29 -11.93 -9.65
CA CYS A 298 11.66 -10.69 -10.32
C CYS A 298 10.58 -9.64 -10.10
N GLN A 299 10.98 -8.48 -9.55
CA GLN A 299 10.08 -7.37 -9.30
C GLN A 299 10.03 -6.46 -10.52
N LEU A 300 8.90 -5.81 -10.75
CA LEU A 300 8.80 -4.75 -11.75
C LEU A 300 9.80 -3.64 -11.37
N THR A 301 10.75 -3.38 -12.26
CA THR A 301 11.75 -2.32 -12.10
C THR A 301 11.63 -1.32 -13.23
N ILE A 302 11.69 -0.03 -12.91
CA ILE A 302 11.71 1.08 -13.86
C ILE A 302 12.92 1.93 -13.54
N ASP A 303 13.88 2.01 -14.46
CA ASP A 303 15.02 2.91 -14.36
C ASP A 303 14.78 4.15 -15.24
N LEU A 304 14.89 5.32 -14.61
CA LEU A 304 14.75 6.62 -15.25
C LEU A 304 16.13 7.25 -15.37
N PHE A 305 16.61 7.43 -16.60
CA PHE A 305 17.87 8.12 -16.85
C PHE A 305 17.59 9.54 -17.34
N GLU A 306 18.21 10.50 -16.68
CA GLU A 306 18.04 11.92 -16.96
C GLU A 306 19.19 12.43 -17.84
N ASP A 307 18.89 13.41 -18.69
CA ASP A 307 19.88 14.18 -19.44
C ASP A 307 20.55 15.26 -18.56
N GLY A 308 21.41 16.08 -19.16
CA GLY A 308 22.12 17.15 -18.45
C GLY A 308 21.21 18.24 -17.87
N ASP A 309 19.96 18.33 -18.34
CA ASP A 309 18.96 19.30 -17.88
C ASP A 309 18.01 18.71 -16.82
N GLY A 310 18.21 17.45 -16.43
CA GLY A 310 17.36 16.72 -15.49
C GLY A 310 16.01 16.29 -16.08
N ALA A 311 15.91 16.18 -17.41
CA ALA A 311 14.73 15.62 -18.06
C ALA A 311 14.95 14.12 -18.34
N ILE A 312 13.91 13.29 -18.17
CA ILE A 312 13.99 11.85 -18.43
C ILE A 312 14.14 11.64 -19.94
N ALA A 313 15.32 11.16 -20.35
CA ALA A 313 15.67 10.88 -21.74
C ALA A 313 15.67 9.38 -22.05
N VAL A 314 15.73 8.52 -21.03
CA VAL A 314 15.61 7.07 -21.19
C VAL A 314 14.75 6.48 -20.09
N VAL A 315 13.85 5.58 -20.48
CA VAL A 315 13.07 4.74 -19.57
C VAL A 315 13.40 3.28 -19.88
N SER A 316 13.87 2.55 -18.86
CA SER A 316 14.08 1.11 -18.94
C SER A 316 13.10 0.40 -18.01
N VAL A 317 12.28 -0.50 -18.55
CA VAL A 317 11.33 -1.30 -17.77
C VAL A 317 11.78 -2.75 -17.80
N ILE A 318 11.84 -3.39 -16.63
CA ILE A 318 12.10 -4.82 -16.49
C ILE A 318 10.91 -5.45 -15.81
N LEU A 319 10.24 -6.37 -16.52
CA LEU A 319 9.01 -7.01 -16.08
C LEU A 319 9.31 -8.29 -15.29
N PRO A 320 8.43 -8.67 -14.33
CA PRO A 320 8.47 -9.97 -13.70
C PRO A 320 8.37 -11.10 -14.74
N GLY A 321 9.25 -12.10 -14.66
CA GLY A 321 9.21 -13.30 -15.50
C GLY A 321 10.19 -13.32 -16.67
N GLY A 322 10.97 -12.25 -16.88
CA GLY A 322 11.98 -12.18 -17.94
C GLY A 322 11.39 -12.17 -19.35
N SER A 323 12.25 -11.97 -20.35
CA SER A 323 12.00 -11.70 -21.78
C SER A 323 11.23 -12.76 -22.59
N GLY A 324 10.52 -13.68 -21.93
CA GLY A 324 9.73 -14.75 -22.56
C GLY A 324 8.29 -14.36 -22.93
N LEU A 325 7.88 -13.11 -22.68
CA LEU A 325 6.54 -12.65 -22.97
C LEU A 325 6.57 -11.68 -24.16
N GLY A 326 6.27 -12.22 -25.35
CA GLY A 326 5.24 -11.56 -26.16
C GLY A 326 4.11 -11.12 -25.23
N PRO A 327 3.44 -10.00 -25.52
CA PRO A 327 2.63 -9.28 -24.55
C PRO A 327 1.81 -10.26 -23.71
N PRO A 328 1.78 -10.11 -22.37
CA PRO A 328 1.27 -11.13 -21.45
C PRO A 328 0.03 -11.79 -22.04
N PRO A 329 -0.22 -13.11 -21.94
CA PRO A 329 -1.23 -13.80 -22.77
C PRO A 329 -2.67 -13.23 -22.73
N TRP A 330 -2.95 -12.29 -21.83
CA TRP A 330 -4.17 -11.48 -21.73
C TRP A 330 -4.14 -10.15 -22.53
N VAL A 331 -3.03 -9.79 -23.17
CA VAL A 331 -2.81 -8.62 -24.01
C VAL A 331 -2.61 -9.11 -25.44
N ARG A 332 -3.70 -9.20 -26.22
CA ARG A 332 -3.60 -9.57 -27.64
C ARG A 332 -2.93 -8.45 -28.42
N THR A 333 -1.91 -8.77 -29.21
CA THR A 333 -1.40 -7.80 -30.20
C THR A 333 -2.45 -7.57 -31.28
N ARG A 334 -2.31 -6.48 -32.02
CA ARG A 334 -3.10 -6.23 -33.23
C ARG A 334 -2.77 -7.27 -34.32
N ASP A 335 -1.53 -7.70 -34.40
CA ASP A 335 -1.08 -8.73 -35.36
C ASP A 335 -1.77 -10.09 -35.12
N ASP A 336 -2.11 -10.42 -33.86
CA ASP A 336 -2.89 -11.62 -33.52
C ASP A 336 -4.36 -11.54 -33.99
N ARG A 337 -4.89 -10.34 -34.26
CA ARG A 337 -6.26 -10.16 -34.76
C ARG A 337 -6.33 -10.25 -36.27
N ASP A 338 -5.32 -9.75 -36.96
CA ASP A 338 -5.27 -9.82 -38.43
C ASP A 338 -5.00 -11.27 -38.90
N ALA A 339 -4.45 -12.13 -38.04
CA ALA A 339 -4.24 -13.57 -38.32
C ALA A 339 -5.46 -14.48 -38.10
N LEU A 340 -6.61 -13.95 -37.63
CA LEU A 340 -7.84 -14.73 -37.40
C LEU A 340 -8.94 -14.50 -38.46
N ASP A 341 -8.71 -13.57 -39.39
CA ASP A 341 -9.64 -13.23 -40.47
C ASP A 341 -9.26 -13.88 -41.83
N ASP A 342 -8.22 -14.74 -41.86
CA ASP A 342 -7.84 -15.63 -42.97
C ASP A 342 -8.09 -17.11 -42.63
#